data_AF-A0A2E4JHK7-F1
#
_entry.id   AF-A0A2E4JHK7-F1
#
_cell.length_a   1.000
_cell.length_b   1.000
_cell.length_c   1.000
_cell.angle_alpha   90.00
_cell.angle_beta   90.00
_cell.angle_gamma   90.00
#
_symmetry.space_group_name_H-M   'P 1'
#
loop_
_entity.id
_entity.type
_entity.pdbx_description
1 polymer ?
#
loop_
_entity_poly.entity_id
_entity_poly.type
_entity_poly.pdbx_seq_one_letter_code
_entity_poly.pdbx_strand_id
1 'polypeptide(L)'
;MFVPEPGNIRVLVYQLDEDGRHIRHTADHVIGHRTLLGRRRQSVTNRTDGAGGAETGLAVDSVHQRLFVRDRSRILVFDIHPERMQDYPEATHVIGQPDFDTMVQGGGRKKFSGSEIIVDEQDQRLFVEDGSRILIFDIDPRRLTNYPDATLVIGQPNFNSREQGLGPNRLTRAHGIAHDAEEQRLFVSDQGNNRILVFDVHPNRLRNDPRAIA
;
A
#
# COMPACT_ATOMS: atom_id res chain seq x y z
N MET A 1 12.63 9.03 8.68
CA MET A 1 12.28 7.60 8.76
C MET A 1 10.86 7.43 9.31
N PHE A 2 10.07 6.55 8.71
CA PHE A 2 8.72 6.20 9.16
C PHE A 2 8.74 4.78 9.73
N VAL A 3 8.30 4.62 10.98
CA VAL A 3 8.31 3.33 11.68
C VAL A 3 6.90 3.01 12.16
N PRO A 4 6.25 1.97 11.61
CA PRO A 4 4.94 1.58 12.09
C PRO A 4 4.99 0.92 13.46
N GLU A 5 4.05 1.26 14.32
CA GLU A 5 3.83 0.56 15.58
C GLU A 5 2.94 -0.68 15.35
N PRO A 6 3.40 -1.90 15.71
CA PRO A 6 2.60 -3.10 15.54
C PRO A 6 1.25 -3.03 16.28
N GLY A 7 0.18 -3.50 15.63
CA GLY A 7 -1.15 -3.63 16.24
C GLY A 7 -1.99 -2.35 16.25
N ASN A 8 -1.54 -1.26 15.63
CA ASN A 8 -2.36 -0.08 15.35
C ASN A 8 -1.88 0.62 14.05
N ILE A 9 -2.50 1.75 13.71
CA ILE A 9 -2.14 2.55 12.51
C ILE A 9 -1.14 3.67 12.82
N ARG A 10 -0.53 3.68 14.01
CA ARG A 10 0.42 4.72 14.40
C ARG A 10 1.74 4.48 13.68
N VAL A 11 2.26 5.55 13.10
CA VAL A 11 3.55 5.59 12.44
C VAL A 11 4.37 6.66 13.14
N LEU A 12 5.46 6.24 13.76
CA LEU A 12 6.44 7.11 14.39
C LEU A 12 7.35 7.69 13.32
N VAL A 13 7.62 8.99 13.43
CA VAL A 13 8.40 9.74 12.44
C VAL A 13 9.64 10.24 13.14
N TYR A 14 10.79 9.86 12.60
CA TYR A 14 12.10 10.28 13.11
C TYR A 14 12.84 11.07 12.04
N GLN A 15 13.32 12.25 12.39
CA GLN A 15 14.28 13.00 11.60
C GLN A 15 15.65 12.34 11.71
N LEU A 16 16.31 12.25 10.56
CA LEU A 16 17.66 11.74 10.45
C LEU A 16 18.61 12.87 10.10
N ASP A 17 19.84 12.79 10.60
CA ASP A 17 20.94 13.64 10.16
C ASP A 17 21.43 13.24 8.75
N GLU A 18 22.41 13.97 8.23
CA GLU A 18 23.00 13.72 6.90
C GLU A 18 23.65 12.33 6.78
N ASP A 19 24.03 11.70 7.90
CA ASP A 19 24.59 10.36 7.96
C ASP A 19 23.50 9.27 8.14
N GLY A 20 22.22 9.65 8.14
CA GLY A 20 21.10 8.74 8.34
C GLY A 20 20.90 8.28 9.79
N ARG A 21 21.53 8.92 10.78
CA ARG A 21 21.32 8.64 12.20
C ARG A 21 20.19 9.49 12.75
N HIS A 22 19.53 8.98 13.78
CA HIS A 22 18.48 9.72 14.47
C HIS A 22 19.03 11.00 15.10
N ILE A 23 18.43 12.15 14.78
CA ILE A 23 18.77 13.42 15.46
C ILE A 23 18.37 13.35 16.95
N ARG A 24 17.30 12.62 17.27
CA ARG A 24 16.80 12.37 18.62
C ARG A 24 16.26 10.95 18.77
N HIS A 25 16.30 10.41 19.99
CA HIS A 25 15.73 9.09 20.30
C HIS A 25 14.21 9.10 20.53
N THR A 26 13.57 10.27 20.49
CA THR A 26 12.11 10.44 20.53
C THR A 26 11.58 10.70 19.13
N ALA A 27 10.37 10.20 18.82
CA ALA A 27 9.71 10.54 17.56
C ALA A 27 9.44 12.05 17.51
N ASP A 28 9.71 12.66 16.36
CA ASP A 28 9.45 14.07 16.11
C ASP A 28 7.97 14.31 15.79
N HIS A 29 7.35 13.32 15.14
CA HIS A 29 5.91 13.31 14.89
C HIS A 29 5.31 11.91 15.00
N VAL A 30 4.00 11.86 15.19
CA VAL A 30 3.19 10.64 15.09
C VAL A 30 2.13 10.82 14.03
N ILE A 31 2.16 10.00 12.98
CA ILE A 31 1.05 9.86 12.02
C ILE A 31 0.13 8.76 12.50
N GLY A 32 -1.18 8.92 12.29
CA GLY A 32 -2.16 7.93 12.66
C GLY A 32 -2.62 8.04 14.11
N HIS A 33 -3.92 7.84 14.29
CA HIS A 33 -4.70 7.85 15.53
C HIS A 33 -4.26 8.76 16.70
N ARG A 34 -4.93 9.93 16.78
CA ARG A 34 -5.25 10.61 18.05
C ARG A 34 -6.53 9.97 18.57
N THR A 35 -6.54 9.36 19.75
CA THR A 35 -7.84 9.04 20.39
C THR A 35 -8.49 10.38 20.70
N LEU A 36 -9.55 10.75 19.98
CA LEU A 36 -10.39 11.93 20.28
C LEU A 36 -11.10 11.83 21.64
N LEU A 37 -10.92 10.71 22.36
CA LEU A 37 -11.38 10.51 23.71
C LEU A 37 -10.18 10.06 24.57
N GLY A 38 -9.62 10.99 25.34
CA GLY A 38 -8.80 10.65 26.48
C GLY A 38 -9.54 9.61 27.34
N ARG A 39 -8.86 8.50 27.64
CA ARG A 39 -9.32 7.27 28.32
C ARG A 39 -10.01 6.21 27.45
N ARG A 40 -9.21 5.17 27.19
CA ARG A 40 -9.52 3.76 27.46
C ARG A 40 -10.92 3.30 27.03
N ARG A 41 -11.10 3.18 25.73
CA ARG A 41 -11.68 1.95 25.18
C ARG A 41 -10.69 1.43 24.14
N GLN A 42 -9.93 0.40 24.51
CA GLN A 42 -9.41 -0.54 23.51
C GLN A 42 -10.65 -0.97 22.72
N SER A 43 -10.75 -0.53 21.47
CA SER A 43 -11.78 -1.07 20.60
C SER A 43 -11.52 -2.56 20.53
N VAL A 44 -12.48 -3.34 21.02
CA VAL A 44 -12.45 -4.82 21.01
C VAL A 44 -12.35 -5.37 19.57
N THR A 45 -12.45 -4.51 18.55
CA THR A 45 -12.29 -4.84 17.15
C THR A 45 -10.88 -4.67 16.59
N ASN A 46 -9.91 -4.08 17.30
CA ASN A 46 -8.51 -3.87 16.85
C ASN A 46 -7.57 -5.01 17.27
N ARG A 47 -7.99 -6.27 17.10
CA ARG A 47 -7.07 -7.40 17.08
C ARG A 47 -6.72 -7.71 15.63
N THR A 48 -5.48 -7.42 15.24
CA THR A 48 -4.83 -8.14 14.15
C THR A 48 -4.30 -9.43 14.76
N ASP A 49 -5.03 -10.53 14.56
CA ASP A 49 -4.52 -11.86 14.87
C ASP A 49 -3.34 -12.12 13.93
N GLY A 50 -2.17 -12.35 14.51
CA GLY A 50 -0.90 -12.37 13.80
C GLY A 50 -0.81 -13.49 12.77
N ALA A 51 -0.41 -13.10 11.56
CA ALA A 51 0.11 -13.99 10.54
C ALA A 51 1.40 -13.38 9.96
N GLY A 52 2.44 -13.29 10.80
CA GLY A 52 3.84 -13.32 10.36
C GLY A 52 4.38 -12.10 9.62
N GLY A 53 4.95 -11.17 10.38
CA GLY A 53 6.07 -10.31 9.96
C GLY A 53 5.74 -9.13 9.02
N ALA A 54 5.83 -7.90 9.55
CA ALA A 54 5.74 -6.61 8.84
C ALA A 54 4.33 -6.05 8.47
N GLU A 55 3.30 -6.38 9.25
CA GLU A 55 1.89 -6.02 8.93
C GLU A 55 1.45 -4.56 9.19
N THR A 56 2.13 -3.59 8.56
CA THR A 56 1.48 -2.36 8.06
C THR A 56 2.15 -2.05 6.73
N GLY A 57 1.48 -2.31 5.61
CA GLY A 57 1.95 -1.86 4.31
C GLY A 57 2.12 -0.33 4.35
N LEU A 58 3.36 0.15 4.26
CA LEU A 58 3.70 1.55 4.14
C LEU A 58 4.37 1.76 2.79
N ALA A 59 3.98 2.80 2.08
CA ALA A 59 4.71 3.27 0.90
C ALA A 59 4.86 4.78 0.96
N VAL A 60 5.99 5.28 0.49
CA VAL A 60 6.31 6.71 0.46
C VAL A 60 6.34 7.16 -0.99
N ASP A 61 5.75 8.32 -1.26
CA ASP A 61 5.98 9.13 -2.44
C ASP A 61 6.75 10.38 -2.00
N SER A 62 8.06 10.32 -2.15
CA SER A 62 9.00 11.39 -1.81
C SER A 62 8.92 12.57 -2.79
N VAL A 63 8.43 12.35 -4.02
CA VAL A 63 8.27 13.41 -5.03
C VAL A 63 7.16 14.38 -4.60
N HIS A 64 6.03 13.86 -4.15
CA HIS A 64 4.90 14.69 -3.71
C HIS A 64 4.71 14.74 -2.19
N GLN A 65 5.67 14.19 -1.43
CA GLN A 65 5.67 14.16 0.03
C GLN A 65 4.38 13.54 0.59
N ARG A 66 4.09 12.30 0.19
CA ARG A 66 2.92 11.54 0.66
C ARG A 66 3.32 10.21 1.28
N LEU A 67 2.61 9.83 2.35
CA LEU A 67 2.70 8.51 2.97
C LEU A 67 1.39 7.76 2.74
N PHE A 68 1.49 6.56 2.19
CA PHE A 68 0.40 5.62 2.02
C PHE A 68 0.48 4.61 3.16
N VAL A 69 -0.58 4.53 3.97
CA VAL A 69 -0.66 3.65 5.13
C VAL A 69 -1.81 2.68 4.93
N ARG A 70 -1.49 1.39 4.88
CA ARG A 70 -2.50 0.32 4.87
C ARG A 70 -3.13 0.20 6.26
N ASP A 71 -4.44 0.37 6.29
CA ASP A 71 -5.28 0.11 7.45
C ASP A 71 -6.34 -0.91 7.05
N ARG A 72 -6.06 -2.20 7.31
CA ARG A 72 -6.90 -3.33 6.88
C ARG A 72 -7.23 -3.29 5.38
N SER A 73 -8.49 -3.05 5.02
CA SER A 73 -9.03 -3.09 3.65
C SER A 73 -9.07 -1.71 2.99
N ARG A 74 -8.30 -0.76 3.50
CA ARG A 74 -8.13 0.58 2.93
C ARG A 74 -6.68 1.03 3.03
N ILE A 75 -6.37 2.04 2.24
CA ILE A 75 -5.11 2.77 2.29
C ILE A 75 -5.45 4.24 2.55
N LEU A 76 -4.85 4.78 3.60
CA LEU A 76 -4.95 6.18 3.98
C LEU A 76 -3.74 6.93 3.42
N VAL A 77 -3.96 8.10 2.84
CA VAL A 77 -2.90 8.93 2.24
C VAL A 77 -2.70 10.16 3.11
N PHE A 78 -1.50 10.34 3.64
CA PHE A 78 -1.12 11.48 4.47
C PHE A 78 -0.13 12.37 3.73
N ASP A 79 -0.26 13.67 3.95
CA ASP A 79 0.79 14.63 3.60
C ASP A 79 1.90 14.58 4.65
N ILE A 80 3.14 14.41 4.18
CA ILE A 80 4.33 14.27 5.02
C ILE A 80 5.39 15.33 4.71
N HIS A 81 5.01 16.42 4.04
CA HIS A 81 5.95 17.48 3.71
C HIS A 81 6.59 18.08 4.99
N PRO A 82 7.94 18.10 5.11
CA PRO A 82 8.64 18.39 6.37
C PRO A 82 8.24 19.69 7.05
N GLU A 83 7.92 20.74 6.27
CA GLU A 83 7.60 22.06 6.80
C GLU A 83 6.16 22.24 7.31
N ARG A 84 5.23 21.36 6.92
CA ARG A 84 3.79 21.46 7.27
C ARG A 84 3.27 20.27 8.07
N MET A 85 4.12 19.26 8.24
CA MET A 85 3.79 18.06 8.98
C MET A 85 3.56 18.37 10.47
N GLN A 86 2.52 17.75 11.02
CA GLN A 86 2.09 17.91 12.40
C GLN A 86 1.77 16.54 12.99
N ASP A 87 1.71 16.48 14.32
CA ASP A 87 1.21 15.29 15.00
C ASP A 87 -0.26 15.02 14.67
N TYR A 88 -0.53 13.77 14.33
CA TYR A 88 -1.85 13.24 14.01
C TYR A 88 -2.53 14.00 12.86
N PRO A 89 -1.89 14.07 11.67
CA PRO A 89 -2.51 14.72 10.53
C PRO A 89 -3.73 13.92 10.08
N GLU A 90 -4.75 14.63 9.58
CA GLU A 90 -5.88 13.99 8.91
C GLU A 90 -5.41 13.34 7.59
N ALA A 91 -6.01 12.20 7.25
CA ALA A 91 -5.77 11.60 5.95
C ALA A 91 -6.38 12.47 4.85
N THR A 92 -5.62 12.72 3.79
CA THR A 92 -6.06 13.51 2.64
C THR A 92 -6.93 12.71 1.69
N HIS A 93 -6.65 11.41 1.54
CA HIS A 93 -7.37 10.52 0.65
C HIS A 93 -7.53 9.12 1.25
N VAL A 94 -8.56 8.41 0.79
CA VAL A 94 -8.80 6.98 1.07
C VAL A 94 -8.93 6.19 -0.23
N ILE A 95 -8.18 5.10 -0.33
CA ILE A 95 -8.23 4.13 -1.43
C ILE A 95 -8.73 2.79 -0.86
N GLY A 96 -9.56 2.07 -1.62
CA GLY A 96 -10.10 0.78 -1.19
C GLY A 96 -11.50 0.84 -0.57
N GLN A 97 -11.94 2.02 -0.11
CA GLN A 97 -13.20 2.21 0.62
C GLN A 97 -13.85 3.56 0.28
N PRO A 98 -15.19 3.69 0.38
CA PRO A 98 -15.91 4.90 0.00
C PRO A 98 -15.61 6.12 0.88
N ASP A 99 -15.13 5.89 2.10
CA ASP A 99 -14.90 6.92 3.12
C ASP A 99 -13.81 6.50 4.13
N PHE A 100 -13.52 7.40 5.07
CA PHE A 100 -12.52 7.24 6.12
C PHE A 100 -13.04 6.46 7.35
N ASP A 101 -14.14 5.71 7.24
CA ASP A 101 -14.67 4.90 8.35
C ASP A 101 -14.92 3.44 7.94
N THR A 102 -15.32 3.22 6.68
CA THR A 102 -15.69 1.92 6.14
C THR A 102 -14.45 1.03 6.00
N MET A 103 -14.58 -0.24 6.39
CA MET A 103 -13.51 -1.25 6.31
C MET A 103 -14.07 -2.59 5.81
N VAL A 104 -14.95 -2.56 4.80
CA VAL A 104 -15.64 -3.74 4.30
C VAL A 104 -14.84 -4.38 3.17
N GLN A 105 -14.34 -5.58 3.40
CA GLN A 105 -13.67 -6.40 2.38
C GLN A 105 -14.53 -6.59 1.14
N GLY A 106 -13.88 -6.72 -0.01
CA GLY A 106 -14.56 -6.98 -1.28
C GLY A 106 -13.60 -7.22 -2.43
N GLY A 107 -14.16 -7.37 -3.62
CA GLY A 107 -13.42 -7.47 -4.88
C GLY A 107 -13.78 -6.33 -5.83
N GLY A 108 -13.40 -6.47 -7.10
CA GLY A 108 -13.62 -5.43 -8.10
C GLY A 108 -12.48 -4.42 -8.16
N ARG A 109 -12.74 -3.30 -8.84
CA ARG A 109 -11.76 -2.23 -9.09
C ARG A 109 -11.42 -1.40 -7.87
N LYS A 110 -12.35 -1.29 -6.91
CA LYS A 110 -12.25 -0.33 -5.81
C LYS A 110 -11.99 -0.95 -4.44
N LYS A 111 -11.99 -2.28 -4.31
CA LYS A 111 -11.86 -2.98 -3.02
C LYS A 111 -10.80 -4.06 -3.08
N PHE A 112 -10.15 -4.27 -1.93
CA PHE A 112 -9.14 -5.29 -1.70
C PHE A 112 -9.11 -5.68 -0.22
N SER A 113 -8.50 -6.84 0.06
CA SER A 113 -8.14 -7.32 1.39
C SER A 113 -6.61 -7.35 1.60
N GLY A 114 -5.87 -6.79 0.63
CA GLY A 114 -4.43 -6.81 0.45
C GLY A 114 -3.52 -6.70 1.66
N SER A 115 -2.30 -7.21 1.51
CA SER A 115 -1.26 -7.25 2.54
C SER A 115 -0.13 -6.24 2.29
N GLU A 116 0.29 -6.04 1.05
CA GLU A 116 1.41 -5.15 0.71
C GLU A 116 1.07 -4.06 -0.31
N ILE A 117 1.79 -2.93 -0.21
CA ILE A 117 1.69 -1.79 -1.11
C ILE A 117 3.08 -1.27 -1.47
N ILE A 118 3.29 -0.84 -2.71
CA ILE A 118 4.48 -0.09 -3.14
C ILE A 118 4.09 1.02 -4.11
N VAL A 119 4.83 2.11 -4.06
CA VAL A 119 4.65 3.27 -4.94
C VAL A 119 5.70 3.23 -6.05
N ASP A 120 5.26 3.47 -7.26
CA ASP A 120 6.09 3.94 -8.36
C ASP A 120 5.96 5.46 -8.47
N GLU A 121 7.02 6.13 -8.00
CA GLU A 121 7.08 7.58 -7.91
C GLU A 121 7.25 8.25 -9.29
N GLN A 122 7.79 7.54 -10.29
CA GLN A 122 8.04 8.13 -11.61
C GLN A 122 6.73 8.25 -12.40
N ASP A 123 5.96 7.17 -12.47
CA ASP A 123 4.70 7.15 -13.21
C ASP A 123 3.47 7.37 -12.32
N GLN A 124 3.70 7.63 -11.02
CA GLN A 124 2.66 7.91 -10.02
C GLN A 124 1.61 6.81 -9.96
N ARG A 125 2.07 5.57 -9.71
CA ARG A 125 1.23 4.38 -9.57
C ARG A 125 1.39 3.75 -8.19
N LEU A 126 0.30 3.23 -7.66
CA LEU A 126 0.30 2.43 -6.44
C LEU A 126 -0.04 0.98 -6.78
N PHE A 127 0.92 0.08 -6.56
CA PHE A 127 0.69 -1.35 -6.67
C PHE A 127 0.20 -1.86 -5.32
N VAL A 128 -0.94 -2.56 -5.34
CA VAL A 128 -1.59 -3.12 -4.16
C VAL A 128 -1.73 -4.62 -4.39
N GLU A 129 -1.06 -5.42 -3.57
CA GLU A 129 -1.24 -6.85 -3.55
C GLU A 129 -2.62 -7.21 -2.97
N ASP A 130 -3.35 -8.15 -3.57
CA ASP A 130 -4.66 -8.60 -3.11
C ASP A 130 -4.90 -10.10 -3.38
N GLY A 131 -4.11 -10.96 -2.74
CA GLY A 131 -4.19 -12.41 -2.80
C GLY A 131 -3.69 -12.96 -4.13
N SER A 132 -4.59 -13.25 -5.07
CA SER A 132 -4.26 -13.81 -6.40
C SER A 132 -4.15 -12.74 -7.49
N ARG A 133 -4.06 -11.46 -7.11
CA ARG A 133 -3.95 -10.34 -8.04
C ARG A 133 -3.13 -9.20 -7.47
N ILE A 134 -2.55 -8.39 -8.35
CA ILE A 134 -2.02 -7.06 -8.02
C ILE A 134 -2.93 -6.03 -8.68
N LEU A 135 -3.48 -5.11 -7.89
CA LEU A 135 -4.21 -3.95 -8.37
C LEU A 135 -3.26 -2.77 -8.55
N ILE A 136 -3.51 -1.97 -9.58
CA ILE A 136 -2.72 -0.77 -9.84
C ILE A 136 -3.65 0.42 -9.82
N PHE A 137 -3.35 1.41 -8.99
CA PHE A 137 -4.08 2.66 -8.90
C PHE A 137 -3.24 3.80 -9.46
N ASP A 138 -3.89 4.73 -10.16
CA ASP A 138 -3.31 6.02 -10.49
C ASP A 138 -3.35 6.92 -9.25
N ILE A 139 -2.17 7.36 -8.82
CA ILE A 139 -1.99 8.21 -7.64
C ILE A 139 -1.43 9.58 -8.00
N ASP A 140 -1.43 9.97 -9.28
CA ASP A 140 -1.07 11.33 -9.67
C ASP A 140 -1.88 12.36 -8.86
N PRO A 141 -1.25 13.30 -8.14
CA PRO A 141 -1.96 14.27 -7.30
C PRO A 141 -3.01 15.10 -8.03
N ARG A 142 -2.89 15.26 -9.36
CA ARG A 142 -3.87 16.00 -10.17
C ARG A 142 -5.14 15.20 -10.45
N ARG A 143 -5.10 13.88 -10.29
CA ARG A 143 -6.17 12.93 -10.68
C ARG A 143 -6.68 12.08 -9.52
N LEU A 144 -5.88 11.93 -8.47
CA LEU A 144 -6.25 11.16 -7.30
C LEU A 144 -7.49 11.77 -6.62
N THR A 145 -8.48 10.92 -6.37
CA THR A 145 -9.71 11.23 -5.65
C THR A 145 -9.95 10.16 -4.58
N ASN A 146 -10.89 10.41 -3.67
CA ASN A 146 -11.34 9.35 -2.76
C ASN A 146 -12.00 8.22 -3.52
N TYR A 147 -11.77 7.00 -3.04
CA TYR A 147 -12.34 5.77 -3.60
C TYR A 147 -12.10 5.60 -5.12
N PRO A 148 -10.86 5.74 -5.61
CA PRO A 148 -10.56 5.65 -7.04
C PRO A 148 -10.74 4.22 -7.56
N ASP A 149 -10.92 4.09 -8.88
CA ASP A 149 -10.84 2.79 -9.54
C ASP A 149 -9.37 2.38 -9.73
N ALA A 150 -9.06 1.11 -9.49
CA ALA A 150 -7.86 0.51 -10.05
C ALA A 150 -7.92 0.60 -11.58
N THR A 151 -6.82 1.05 -12.18
CA THR A 151 -6.67 1.24 -13.62
C THR A 151 -6.28 -0.06 -14.32
N LEU A 152 -5.51 -0.91 -13.63
CA LEU A 152 -5.00 -2.17 -14.17
C LEU A 152 -5.01 -3.28 -13.11
N VAL A 153 -4.99 -4.53 -13.58
CA VAL A 153 -4.87 -5.73 -12.76
C VAL A 153 -3.87 -6.73 -13.37
N ILE A 154 -2.97 -7.23 -12.54
CA ILE A 154 -2.02 -8.30 -12.87
C ILE A 154 -2.47 -9.61 -12.21
N GLY A 155 -2.30 -10.72 -12.92
CA GLY A 155 -2.61 -12.06 -12.43
C GLY A 155 -4.06 -12.50 -12.66
N GLN A 156 -4.91 -11.64 -13.24
CA GLN A 156 -6.33 -11.90 -13.48
C GLN A 156 -6.81 -11.28 -14.79
N PRO A 157 -7.77 -11.93 -15.49
CA PRO A 157 -8.34 -11.40 -16.74
C PRO A 157 -9.17 -10.12 -16.54
N ASN A 158 -9.66 -9.89 -15.32
CA ASN A 158 -10.46 -8.72 -14.96
C ASN A 158 -10.41 -8.48 -13.44
N PHE A 159 -11.01 -7.37 -12.99
CA PHE A 159 -10.98 -6.96 -11.59
C PHE A 159 -11.89 -7.76 -10.65
N ASN A 160 -12.75 -8.65 -11.16
CA ASN A 160 -13.63 -9.47 -10.32
C ASN A 160 -13.12 -10.90 -10.14
N SER A 161 -12.34 -11.40 -11.10
CA SER A 161 -11.72 -12.72 -11.03
C SER A 161 -10.67 -12.80 -9.91
N ARG A 162 -10.58 -13.99 -9.30
CA ARG A 162 -9.60 -14.35 -8.26
C ARG A 162 -9.07 -15.77 -8.49
N GLU A 163 -8.91 -16.15 -9.76
CA GLU A 163 -8.48 -17.48 -10.17
C GLU A 163 -7.02 -17.73 -9.79
N GLN A 164 -6.77 -18.78 -9.03
CA GLN A 164 -5.42 -19.24 -8.71
C GLN A 164 -4.87 -20.12 -9.85
N GLY A 165 -3.54 -20.16 -10.01
CA GLY A 165 -2.94 -21.05 -10.99
C GLY A 165 -1.44 -20.84 -11.20
N LEU A 166 -0.85 -21.76 -11.98
CA LEU A 166 0.59 -21.83 -12.29
C LEU A 166 0.97 -21.15 -13.62
N GLY A 167 0.02 -20.55 -14.33
CA GLY A 167 0.29 -19.85 -15.58
C GLY A 167 1.19 -18.62 -15.39
N PRO A 168 1.81 -18.10 -16.46
CA PRO A 168 2.68 -16.92 -16.39
C PRO A 168 1.91 -15.62 -16.10
N ASN A 169 0.58 -15.65 -16.16
CA ASN A 169 -0.32 -14.55 -15.83
C ASN A 169 -1.27 -14.95 -14.69
N ARG A 170 -0.87 -15.87 -13.81
CA ARG A 170 -1.66 -16.34 -12.68
C ARG A 170 -0.83 -16.38 -11.40
N LEU A 171 -1.49 -16.07 -10.30
CA LEU A 171 -0.92 -16.07 -8.95
C LEU A 171 -1.80 -16.95 -8.07
N THR A 172 -1.20 -17.75 -7.19
CA THR A 172 -1.95 -18.52 -6.18
C THR A 172 -2.02 -17.76 -4.86
N ARG A 173 -0.90 -17.19 -4.41
CA ARG A 173 -0.84 -16.32 -3.23
C ARG A 173 0.34 -15.38 -3.35
N ALA A 174 0.08 -14.14 -3.77
CA ALA A 174 1.06 -13.07 -3.66
C ALA A 174 1.29 -12.75 -2.18
N HIS A 175 2.54 -12.43 -1.84
CA HIS A 175 2.91 -12.04 -0.48
C HIS A 175 3.97 -10.93 -0.46
N GLY A 176 4.75 -10.81 -1.53
CA GLY A 176 5.85 -9.84 -1.64
C GLY A 176 5.81 -9.15 -2.99
N ILE A 177 5.89 -7.83 -3.03
CA ILE A 177 6.09 -7.08 -4.28
C ILE A 177 7.29 -6.13 -4.22
N ALA A 178 8.05 -6.06 -5.31
CA ALA A 178 9.15 -5.11 -5.46
C ALA A 178 9.13 -4.50 -6.87
N HIS A 179 9.41 -3.21 -6.98
CA HIS A 179 9.43 -2.48 -8.24
C HIS A 179 10.83 -1.97 -8.56
N ASP A 180 11.28 -2.26 -9.76
CA ASP A 180 12.46 -1.69 -10.39
C ASP A 180 11.98 -0.63 -11.39
N ALA A 181 12.14 0.64 -11.03
CA ALA A 181 11.70 1.76 -11.85
C ALA A 181 12.60 2.01 -13.06
N GLU A 182 13.88 1.62 -13.01
CA GLU A 182 14.82 1.83 -14.12
C GLU A 182 14.49 0.88 -15.27
N GLU A 183 14.29 -0.40 -14.95
CA GLU A 183 13.97 -1.43 -15.94
C GLU A 183 12.46 -1.63 -16.15
N GLN A 184 11.63 -0.93 -15.37
CA GLN A 184 10.17 -1.01 -15.38
C GLN A 184 9.69 -2.45 -15.15
N ARG A 185 10.19 -3.08 -14.08
CA ARG A 185 9.87 -4.47 -13.71
C ARG A 185 9.20 -4.54 -12.35
N LEU A 186 8.12 -5.31 -12.27
CA LEU A 186 7.48 -5.67 -11.01
C LEU A 186 7.77 -7.14 -10.70
N PHE A 187 8.44 -7.38 -9.58
CA PHE A 187 8.70 -8.70 -9.04
C PHE A 187 7.59 -9.05 -8.06
N VAL A 188 6.98 -10.20 -8.23
CA VAL A 188 5.88 -10.68 -7.39
C VAL A 188 6.24 -12.06 -6.84
N SER A 189 6.35 -12.18 -5.53
CA SER A 189 6.49 -13.46 -4.84
C SER A 189 5.14 -14.17 -4.83
N ASP A 190 4.98 -15.15 -5.71
CA ASP A 190 3.83 -16.04 -5.78
C ASP A 190 4.05 -17.24 -4.84
N GLN A 191 3.97 -16.94 -3.54
CA GLN A 191 4.28 -17.85 -2.44
C GLN A 191 3.50 -19.16 -2.52
N GLY A 192 2.24 -19.12 -2.95
CA GLY A 192 1.43 -20.33 -3.11
C GLY A 192 1.98 -21.32 -4.14
N ASN A 193 2.83 -20.85 -5.06
CA ASN A 193 3.47 -21.63 -6.10
C ASN A 193 5.00 -21.69 -5.95
N ASN A 194 5.56 -21.21 -4.83
CA ASN A 194 7.00 -21.21 -4.53
C ASN A 194 7.87 -20.59 -5.64
N ARG A 195 7.43 -19.48 -6.22
CA ARG A 195 8.15 -18.81 -7.32
C ARG A 195 8.10 -17.30 -7.21
N ILE A 196 8.98 -16.64 -7.96
CA ILE A 196 8.90 -15.22 -8.25
C ILE A 196 8.50 -15.09 -9.71
N LEU A 197 7.52 -14.24 -10.00
CA LEU A 197 7.19 -13.81 -11.36
C LEU A 197 7.67 -12.38 -11.56
N VAL A 198 8.17 -12.09 -12.76
CA VAL A 198 8.58 -10.74 -13.15
C VAL A 198 7.66 -10.24 -14.26
N PHE A 199 7.08 -9.06 -14.08
CA PHE A 199 6.19 -8.43 -15.05
C PHE A 199 6.83 -7.17 -15.62
N ASP A 200 6.74 -6.98 -16.94
CA ASP A 200 7.02 -5.70 -17.59
C ASP A 200 5.88 -4.73 -17.26
N VAL A 201 6.19 -3.72 -16.45
CA VAL A 201 5.25 -2.69 -16.00
C VAL A 201 5.48 -1.35 -16.68
N HIS A 202 6.20 -1.30 -17.79
CA HIS A 202 6.39 -0.05 -18.52
C HIS A 202 5.03 0.59 -18.90
N PRO A 203 4.80 1.90 -18.66
CA PRO A 203 3.48 2.54 -18.80
C PRO A 203 2.80 2.33 -20.15
N ASN A 204 3.59 2.38 -21.23
CA ASN A 204 3.07 2.22 -22.60
C ASN A 204 2.82 0.75 -23.02
N ARG A 205 3.24 -0.24 -22.23
CA ARG A 205 3.15 -1.67 -22.57
C ARG A 205 2.24 -2.46 -21.64
N LEU A 206 2.12 -1.99 -20.40
CA LEU A 206 1.32 -2.63 -19.39
C LEU A 206 -0.18 -2.55 -19.71
N ARG A 207 -0.85 -3.68 -19.54
CA ARG A 207 -2.28 -3.87 -19.76
C ARG A 207 -2.80 -4.91 -18.76
N ASN A 208 -4.12 -5.07 -18.66
CA ASN A 208 -4.71 -6.11 -17.82
C ASN A 208 -4.21 -7.50 -18.22
N ASP A 209 -4.06 -8.37 -17.22
CA ASP A 209 -3.62 -9.76 -17.35
C ASP A 209 -2.32 -9.95 -18.16
N PRO A 210 -1.25 -9.19 -17.88
CA PRO A 210 0.00 -9.35 -18.60
C PRO A 210 0.62 -10.72 -18.25
N ARG A 211 1.34 -11.30 -19.20
CA ARG A 211 2.19 -12.47 -18.92
C ARG A 211 3.49 -12.00 -18.29
N ALA A 212 3.96 -12.73 -17.30
CA ALA A 212 5.29 -12.58 -16.76
C ALA A 212 6.33 -12.79 -17.87
N ILE A 213 7.41 -12.02 -17.79
CA ILE A 213 8.57 -12.06 -18.67
C ILE A 213 9.68 -12.97 -18.11
N ALA A 214 9.60 -13.33 -16.83
CA ALA A 214 10.43 -14.33 -16.17
C ALA A 214 9.67 -14.99 -15.00
#